data_AF-A0A2V4AKX9-F1
#
_entry.id   AF-A0A2V4AKX9-F1
#
_cell.length_a   1.000
_cell.length_b   1.000
_cell.length_c   1.000
_cell.angle_alpha   90.00
_cell.angle_beta   90.00
_cell.angle_gamma   90.00
#
_symmetry.space_group_name_H-M   'P 1'
#
loop_
_entity.id
_entity.type
_entity.pdbx_description
1 polymer ?
#
loop_
_entity_poly.entity_id
_entity_poly.type
_entity_poly.pdbx_seq_one_letter_code
_entity_poly.pdbx_strand_id
1 'polypeptide(L)' 'MTVLISHDRAPSPGDLRQLARGDVVELAPSAPGRHDWPSLLSAITTAVARGADVVWRRS' A
#
# COMPACT_ATOMS: atom_id res chain seq x y z
N MET A 1 -4.06 -5.92 9.97
CA MET A 1 -3.97 -4.45 10.15
C MET A 1 -4.26 -3.77 8.83
N THR A 2 -4.90 -2.60 8.84
CA THR A 2 -5.19 -1.83 7.62
C THR A 2 -4.33 -0.60 7.54
N VAL A 3 -3.72 -0.34 6.39
CA VAL A 3 -2.95 0.87 6.11
C VAL A 3 -3.49 1.59 4.88
N LEU A 4 -3.57 2.92 4.94
CA LEU A 4 -4.03 3.77 3.85
C LEU A 4 -2.84 4.39 3.12
N ILE A 5 -2.85 4.31 1.79
CA ILE A 5 -1.97 5.07 0.90
C ILE A 5 -2.81 6.08 0.13
N SER A 6 -2.38 7.32 0.15
CA SER A 6 -3.00 8.50 -0.46
C SER A 6 -1.91 9.50 -0.85
N HIS A 7 -2.24 10.53 -1.62
CA HIS A 7 -1.27 11.51 -2.08
C HIS A 7 -0.40 12.10 -0.95
N ASP A 8 -1.02 12.43 0.18
CA ASP A 8 -0.39 13.06 1.34
C ASP A 8 0.17 12.05 2.36
N ARG A 9 -0.41 10.85 2.45
CA ARG A 9 -0.06 9.87 3.48
C ARG A 9 0.24 8.48 2.91
N ALA A 10 1.37 7.91 3.32
CA ALA A 10 1.72 6.52 3.07
C ALA A 10 2.60 5.98 4.22
N PRO A 11 2.55 4.67 4.54
CA PRO A 11 3.58 4.02 5.36
C PRO A 11 4.94 4.02 4.65
N SER A 12 6.01 3.73 5.37
CA SER A 12 7.30 3.53 4.72
C SER A 12 7.27 2.28 3.83
N PRO A 13 8.09 2.22 2.75
CA PRO A 13 8.24 0.99 1.98
C PRO A 13 8.73 -0.20 2.82
N GLY A 14 9.45 0.05 3.92
CA GLY A 14 9.88 -0.99 4.86
C GLY A 14 8.68 -1.62 5.56
N ASP A 15 7.79 -0.80 6.10
CA ASP A 15 6.58 -1.25 6.79
C ASP A 15 5.65 -2.03 5.86
N LEU A 16 5.48 -1.52 4.63
CA LEU A 16 4.66 -2.20 3.62
C LEU A 16 5.16 -3.62 3.32
N ARG A 17 6.48 -3.83 3.25
CA ARG A 17 7.06 -5.16 2.99
C ARG A 17 6.84 -6.16 4.14
N GLN A 18 6.58 -5.66 5.35
CA GLN A 18 6.34 -6.53 6.51
C GLN A 18 4.92 -7.07 6.58
N LEU A 19 3.97 -6.40 5.91
CA LEU A 19 2.57 -6.84 5.84
C LEU A 19 2.47 -8.26 5.28
N ALA A 20 1.46 -8.99 5.75
CA ALA A 20 1.25 -10.39 5.41
C ALA A 20 -0.25 -10.73 5.39
N ARG A 21 -0.56 -12.04 5.31
CA ARG A 21 -1.93 -12.53 5.37
C ARG A 21 -2.73 -11.94 6.53
N GLY A 22 -3.89 -11.37 6.19
CA GLY A 22 -4.79 -10.69 7.14
C GLY A 22 -4.54 -9.18 7.28
N ASP A 23 -3.50 -8.65 6.62
CA ASP A 23 -3.30 -7.22 6.46
C ASP A 23 -3.89 -6.71 5.14
N VAL A 24 -4.28 -5.43 5.13
CA VAL A 24 -4.91 -4.78 3.98
C VAL A 24 -4.22 -3.46 3.67
N VAL A 25 -3.81 -3.29 2.42
CA VAL A 25 -3.38 -1.99 1.88
C VAL A 25 -4.56 -1.36 1.15
N GLU A 26 -5.07 -0.25 1.69
CA GLU A 26 -6.09 0.56 1.02
C GLU A 26 -5.43 1.66 0.18
N LEU A 27 -5.76 1.71 -1.10
CA LEU A 27 -5.28 2.72 -2.05
C LEU A 27 -6.38 3.75 -2.28
N ALA A 28 -6.16 4.99 -1.86
CA ALA A 28 -7.02 6.10 -2.25
C ALA A 28 -6.83 6.43 -3.74
N PRO A 29 -7.84 6.99 -4.44
CA PRO A 29 -7.70 7.41 -5.83
C PRO A 29 -6.55 8.39 -6.08
N SER A 30 -6.14 9.15 -5.05
CA SER A 30 -5.04 10.11 -5.12
C SER A 30 -3.64 9.48 -4.98
N ALA A 31 -3.54 8.20 -4.61
CA ALA A 31 -2.27 7.52 -4.37
C ALA A 31 -1.28 7.55 -5.56
N PRO A 32 -1.72 7.39 -6.83
CA PRO A 32 -0.81 7.45 -7.98
C PRO A 32 -0.13 8.80 -8.20
N GLY A 33 -0.65 9.88 -7.59
CA GLY A 33 -0.05 11.22 -7.70
C GLY A 33 1.20 11.41 -6.85
N ARG A 34 1.57 10.44 -6.00
CA ARG A 34 2.76 10.55 -5.16
C ARG A 34 4.04 10.46 -5.98
N HIS A 35 5.05 11.24 -5.61
CA HIS A 35 6.38 11.19 -6.24
C HIS A 35 7.11 9.85 -6.01
N ASP A 36 6.86 9.19 -4.88
CA ASP A 36 7.46 7.91 -4.48
C ASP A 36 6.59 6.69 -4.87
N TRP A 37 5.54 6.91 -5.66
CA TRP A 37 4.58 5.87 -6.03
C TRP A 37 5.21 4.58 -6.60
N PRO A 38 6.20 4.64 -7.50
CA PRO A 38 6.87 3.43 -8.00
C PRO A 38 7.54 2.60 -6.89
N SER A 39 8.13 3.27 -5.88
CA SER A 39 8.74 2.58 -4.74
C SER A 39 7.70 1.92 -3.85
N LEU A 40 6.54 2.57 -3.66
CA LEU A 40 5.44 2.00 -2.89
C LEU A 40 4.84 0.79 -3.61
N LEU A 41 4.65 0.85 -4.93
CA LEU A 41 4.19 -0.28 -5.74
C LEU A 41 5.12 -1.50 -5.61
N SER A 42 6.43 -1.29 -5.65
CA SER A 42 7.40 -2.38 -5.42
C SER A 42 7.32 -2.99 -4.01
N ALA A 43 7.01 -2.19 -2.99
CA ALA A 43 6.79 -2.72 -1.65
C ALA A 43 5.45 -3.47 -1.52
N ILE A 44 4.39 -2.95 -2.17
CA ILE A 44 3.07 -3.60 -2.21
C ILE A 44 3.15 -4.98 -2.85
N THR A 45 3.91 -5.17 -3.94
CA THR A 45 4.04 -6.51 -4.56
C THR A 45 4.68 -7.52 -3.61
N THR A 46 5.60 -7.08 -2.75
CA THR A 46 6.18 -7.92 -1.69
C THR A 46 5.14 -8.28 -0.63
N ALA A 47 4.32 -7.31 -0.20
CA ALA A 47 3.22 -7.53 0.74
C ALA A 47 2.22 -8.57 0.20
N VAL A 48 1.83 -8.42 -1.08
CA VAL A 48 0.93 -9.35 -1.78
C VAL A 48 1.53 -10.75 -1.85
N ALA A 49 2.82 -10.88 -2.16
CA ALA A 49 3.50 -12.19 -2.17
C ALA A 49 3.48 -12.87 -0.79
N ARG A 50 3.39 -12.09 0.31
CA ARG A 50 3.24 -12.58 1.69
C ARG A 50 1.77 -12.80 2.10
N GLY A 51 0.84 -12.53 1.20
CA GLY A 51 -0.59 -12.78 1.34
C GLY A 51 -1.41 -11.59 1.86
N ALA A 52 -0.85 -10.37 1.90
CA ALA A 52 -1.64 -9.18 2.20
C ALA A 52 -2.62 -8.85 1.06
N ASP A 53 -3.79 -8.32 1.41
CA ASP A 53 -4.78 -7.86 0.44
C ASP A 53 -4.51 -6.41 0.02
N VAL A 54 -4.88 -6.07 -1.21
CA VAL A 54 -4.76 -4.70 -1.74
C VAL A 54 -6.09 -4.31 -2.37
N VAL A 55 -6.67 -3.20 -1.91
CA VAL A 55 -7.98 -2.74 -2.37
C VAL A 55 -7.94 -1.26 -2.70
N TRP A 56 -8.70 -0.87 -3.73
CA TRP A 56 -8.95 0.55 -4.00
C TRP A 56 -10.12 1.03 -3.15
N ARG A 57 -9.90 2.12 -2.41
CA ARG A 57 -10.96 2.79 -1.66
C ARG A 57 -11.94 3.40 -2.65
N ARG A 58 -13.24 3.13 -2.47
CA ARG A 58 -14.28 3.84 -3.21
C ARG A 58 -14.39 5.26 -2.64
N SER A 59 -14.43 6.23 -3.55
CA SER A 59 -14.63 7.66 -3.27
C SER A 59 -15.95 7.94 -2.59
#